data_AF-S8CYP0-F1
#
_entry.id   AF-S8CYP0-F1
#
_cell.length_a   1.000
_cell.length_b   1.000
_cell.length_c   1.000
_cell.angle_alpha   90.00
_cell.angle_beta   90.00
_cell.angle_gamma   90.00
#
_symmetry.space_group_name_H-M   'P 1'
#
loop_
_entity.id
_entity.type
_entity.pdbx_description
1 polymer ?
#
loop_
_entity_poly.entity_id
_entity_poly.type
_entity_poly.pdbx_seq_one_letter_code
_entity_poly.pdbx_strand_id
1 'polypeptide(L)'
;MAIGLADNQGLVGHLTGETPPPIKFEITGGEQTKTLSAAYIQWHSADRLLRSWLLGTISEESWPLVIGSSTTRDLWEALADAYAQKSEERKYVLRYQL
;
A
#
# COMPACT_ATOMS: atom_id res chain seq x y z
N MET A 1 8.18 1.11 -12.56
CA MET A 1 7.73 -0.24 -12.99
C MET A 1 6.48 -0.72 -12.26
N ALA A 2 6.34 -0.53 -10.94
CA ALA A 2 5.17 -1.05 -10.19
C ALA A 2 3.82 -0.39 -10.50
N ILE A 3 3.76 0.92 -10.83
CA ILE A 3 2.47 1.57 -11.15
C ILE A 3 1.83 1.00 -12.42
N GLY A 4 2.60 0.78 -13.49
CA GLY A 4 2.02 0.35 -14.77
C GLY A 4 1.41 -1.05 -14.74
N LEU A 5 1.98 -1.97 -13.95
CA LEU A 5 1.39 -3.31 -13.79
C LEU A 5 0.20 -3.30 -12.80
N ALA A 6 0.22 -2.46 -11.76
CA ALA A 6 -0.95 -2.26 -10.91
C ALA A 6 -2.14 -1.72 -11.72
N ASP A 7 -1.88 -0.80 -12.67
CA ASP A 7 -2.88 -0.21 -13.55
C ASP A 7 -3.52 -1.27 -14.47
N ASN A 8 -2.68 -2.07 -15.13
CA ASN A 8 -3.15 -3.17 -15.99
C ASN A 8 -3.98 -4.24 -15.24
N GLN A 9 -3.83 -4.34 -13.92
CA GLN A 9 -4.57 -5.28 -13.07
C GLN A 9 -5.76 -4.63 -12.35
N GLY A 10 -6.02 -3.34 -12.57
CA GLY A 10 -7.09 -2.60 -11.89
C GLY A 10 -6.85 -2.39 -10.39
N LEU A 11 -5.59 -2.42 -9.95
CA LEU A 11 -5.21 -2.34 -8.54
C LEU A 11 -4.71 -0.96 -8.11
N VAL A 12 -4.66 0.03 -9.01
CA VAL A 12 -4.18 1.39 -8.71
C VAL A 12 -4.96 2.02 -7.55
N GLY A 13 -6.25 1.74 -7.43
CA GLY A 13 -7.07 2.25 -6.33
C GLY A 13 -6.61 1.80 -4.93
N HIS A 14 -5.87 0.68 -4.83
CA HIS A 14 -5.23 0.26 -3.57
C HIS A 14 -3.98 1.10 -3.23
N LEU A 15 -3.31 1.68 -4.23
CA LEU A 15 -2.15 2.57 -4.05
C LEU A 15 -2.60 4.00 -3.72
N THR A 16 -3.59 4.51 -4.47
CA THR A 16 -4.12 5.87 -4.32
C THR A 16 -5.10 5.99 -3.16
N GLY A 17 -5.65 4.85 -2.72
CA GLY A 17 -6.68 4.79 -1.69
C GLY A 17 -8.09 5.13 -2.19
N GLU A 18 -8.28 5.21 -3.50
CA GLU A 18 -9.60 5.31 -4.15
C GLU A 18 -10.45 4.05 -3.91
N THR A 19 -9.80 2.92 -3.59
CA THR A 19 -10.46 1.67 -3.18
C THR A 19 -10.24 1.42 -1.68
N PRO A 20 -11.00 2.07 -0.78
CA PRO A 20 -10.85 1.88 0.65
C PRO A 20 -11.32 0.49 1.10
N PRO A 21 -10.83 -0.01 2.26
CA PRO A 21 -11.28 -1.29 2.81
C PRO A 21 -12.79 -1.27 3.06
N PRO A 22 -13.55 -2.25 2.54
CA PRO A 22 -14.99 -2.35 2.79
C PRO A 22 -15.27 -2.85 4.22
N ILE A 23 -16.55 -2.86 4.61
CA ILE A 23 -16.97 -3.32 5.93
C ILE A 23 -16.47 -4.75 6.18
N LYS A 24 -15.66 -4.92 7.22
CA LYS A 24 -14.96 -6.18 7.48
C LYS A 24 -15.88 -7.33 7.87
N PHE A 25 -16.92 -7.04 8.66
CA PHE A 25 -17.82 -8.05 9.20
C PHE A 25 -19.27 -7.76 8.83
N GLU A 26 -19.97 -8.77 8.36
CA GLU A 26 -21.41 -8.77 8.12
C GLU A 26 -22.11 -9.63 9.19
N ILE A 27 -23.34 -9.25 9.52
CA ILE A 27 -24.18 -10.01 10.46
C ILE A 27 -25.11 -10.87 9.63
N THR A 28 -24.93 -12.19 9.69
CA THR A 28 -25.76 -13.14 8.95
C THR A 28 -26.63 -13.93 9.91
N GLY A 29 -27.95 -13.79 9.78
CA GLY A 29 -28.96 -14.64 10.43
C GLY A 29 -29.06 -14.54 11.95
N GLY A 30 -30.08 -13.81 12.44
CA GLY A 30 -30.73 -14.01 13.75
C GLY A 30 -29.94 -13.82 15.05
N GLU A 31 -28.71 -14.32 15.17
CA GLU A 31 -27.93 -14.31 16.41
C GLU A 31 -26.43 -14.18 16.11
N GLN A 32 -25.87 -13.02 16.49
CA GLN A 32 -24.50 -12.72 16.92
C GLN A 32 -23.28 -13.25 16.15
N THR A 33 -23.44 -13.92 15.02
CA THR A 33 -22.31 -14.50 14.27
C THR A 33 -21.75 -13.45 13.30
N LYS A 34 -20.58 -12.89 13.66
CA LYS A 34 -19.83 -11.97 12.78
C LYS A 34 -19.03 -12.78 11.76
N THR A 35 -19.47 -12.78 10.51
CA THR A 35 -18.72 -13.39 9.40
C THR A 35 -17.97 -12.33 8.62
N LEU A 36 -16.79 -12.65 8.07
CA LEU A 36 -16.10 -11.73 7.17
C LEU A 36 -16.97 -11.49 5.92
N SER A 37 -17.07 -10.23 5.50
CA SER A 37 -17.79 -9.93 4.25
C SER A 37 -17.03 -10.46 3.04
N ALA A 38 -17.76 -10.90 2.03
CA ALA A 38 -17.17 -11.34 0.77
C ALA A 38 -16.36 -10.21 0.12
N ALA A 39 -16.86 -8.98 0.19
CA ALA A 39 -16.20 -7.79 -0.32
C ALA A 39 -14.85 -7.54 0.38
N TYR A 40 -14.79 -7.66 1.71
CA TYR A 40 -13.54 -7.51 2.47
C TYR A 40 -12.54 -8.60 2.14
N ILE A 41 -12.98 -9.85 1.97
CA ILE A 41 -12.09 -10.95 1.59
C ILE A 41 -11.45 -10.68 0.23
N GLN A 42 -12.24 -10.26 -0.76
CA GLN A 42 -11.74 -9.93 -2.10
C GLN A 42 -10.75 -8.76 -2.05
N TRP A 43 -11.15 -7.66 -1.41
CA TRP A 43 -10.30 -6.47 -1.26
C TRP A 43 -8.98 -6.82 -0.55
N HIS A 44 -9.05 -7.54 0.57
CA HIS A 44 -7.88 -7.89 1.38
C HIS A 44 -6.94 -8.86 0.64
N SER A 45 -7.48 -9.75 -0.21
CA SER A 45 -6.65 -10.62 -1.05
C SER A 45 -5.88 -9.82 -2.10
N ALA A 46 -6.55 -8.86 -2.76
CA ALA A 46 -5.93 -7.99 -3.74
C ALA A 46 -4.84 -7.11 -3.10
N ASP A 47 -5.14 -6.52 -1.94
CA ASP A 47 -4.19 -5.74 -1.14
C ASP A 47 -2.94 -6.56 -0.77
N ARG A 48 -3.12 -7.78 -0.23
CA ARG A 48 -1.98 -8.62 0.14
C ARG A 48 -1.13 -9.05 -1.04
N LEU A 49 -1.75 -9.31 -2.20
CA LEU A 49 -1.03 -9.67 -3.41
C LEU A 49 -0.14 -8.50 -3.87
N LEU A 50 -0.73 -7.31 -3.97
CA LEU A 50 -0.02 -6.11 -4.38
C LEU A 50 1.10 -5.76 -3.39
N ARG A 51 0.85 -5.85 -2.09
CA ARG A 51 1.86 -5.62 -1.05
C ARG A 51 3.02 -6.61 -1.15
N SER A 52 2.74 -7.90 -1.34
CA SER A 52 3.78 -8.94 -1.49
C SER A 52 4.64 -8.68 -2.72
N TRP A 53 4.01 -8.24 -3.81
CA TRP A 53 4.73 -7.86 -5.02
C TRP A 53 5.62 -6.63 -4.79
N LEU A 54 5.11 -5.55 -4.19
CA LEU A 54 5.89 -4.36 -3.87
C LEU A 54 7.08 -4.68 -2.96
N LEU A 55 6.87 -5.49 -1.92
CA LEU A 55 7.94 -5.97 -1.04
C LEU A 55 9.01 -6.77 -1.78
N GLY A 56 8.64 -7.50 -2.84
CA GLY A 56 9.60 -8.18 -3.71
C GLY A 56 10.41 -7.25 -4.63
N THR A 57 10.04 -5.96 -4.72
CA THR A 57 10.73 -4.97 -5.57
C THR A 57 11.60 -3.98 -4.80
N ILE A 58 11.45 -3.90 -3.48
CA ILE A 58 12.25 -2.99 -2.66
C ILE A 58 13.62 -3.59 -2.32
N SER A 59 14.63 -2.74 -2.19
CA SER A 59 15.97 -3.12 -1.73
C SER A 59 16.00 -3.37 -0.22
N GLU A 60 17.01 -4.11 0.25
CA GLU A 60 17.12 -4.46 1.66
C GLU A 60 17.23 -3.22 2.58
N GLU A 61 17.90 -2.18 2.10
CA GLU A 61 18.02 -0.87 2.75
C GLU A 61 16.68 -0.15 2.97
N SER A 62 15.63 -0.53 2.24
CA SER A 62 14.31 0.08 2.30
C SER A 62 13.36 -0.66 3.24
N TRP A 63 13.73 -1.86 3.72
CA TRP A 63 12.89 -2.61 4.67
C TRP A 63 12.50 -1.81 5.91
N PRO A 64 13.41 -1.08 6.58
CA PRO A 64 13.07 -0.34 7.79
C PRO A 64 11.98 0.71 7.56
N LEU A 65 11.83 1.20 6.33
CA LEU A 65 10.85 2.23 5.96
C LEU A 65 9.42 1.66 5.91
N VAL A 66 9.26 0.37 5.62
CA VAL A 66 7.96 -0.25 5.38
C VAL A 66 7.49 -1.15 6.52
N ILE A 67 8.32 -1.36 7.54
CA ILE A 67 7.95 -2.13 8.74
C ILE A 67 6.69 -1.52 9.37
N GLY A 68 5.72 -2.37 9.70
CA GLY A 68 4.45 -1.96 10.30
C GLY A 68 3.36 -1.57 9.30
N SER A 69 3.67 -1.52 8.00
CA SER A 69 2.66 -1.26 6.95
C SER A 69 1.63 -2.38 6.91
N SER A 70 0.36 -2.05 7.19
CA SER A 70 -0.71 -3.03 7.31
C SER A 70 -1.48 -3.23 6.00
N THR A 71 -1.46 -2.21 5.14
CA THR A 71 -2.06 -2.19 3.79
C THR A 71 -1.03 -1.84 2.72
N THR A 72 -1.37 -2.06 1.45
CA THR A 72 -0.58 -1.57 0.31
C THR A 72 -0.42 -0.06 0.35
N ARG A 73 -1.49 0.65 0.72
CA ARG A 73 -1.49 2.11 0.83
C ARG A 73 -0.46 2.59 1.86
N ASP A 74 -0.47 2.01 3.06
CA ASP A 74 0.49 2.36 4.13
C ASP A 74 1.93 2.19 3.62
N LEU A 75 2.19 1.05 2.95
CA LEU A 75 3.50 0.75 2.39
C LEU A 75 3.89 1.75 1.30
N TRP A 76 2.96 2.10 0.43
CA TRP A 76 3.18 3.03 -0.67
C TRP A 76 3.44 4.46 -0.17
N GLU A 77 2.66 4.94 0.80
CA GLU A 77 2.84 6.24 1.44
C GLU A 77 4.20 6.31 2.16
N ALA A 78 4.57 5.28 2.94
CA ALA A 78 5.85 5.24 3.63
C ALA A 78 7.06 5.32 2.68
N LEU A 79 7.00 4.61 1.54
CA LEU A 79 8.02 4.70 0.51
C LEU A 79 8.02 6.08 -0.16
N ALA A 80 6.85 6.60 -0.53
CA ALA A 80 6.73 7.90 -1.17
C ALA A 80 7.33 9.02 -0.31
N ASP A 81 6.99 9.05 0.98
CA ASP A 81 7.47 10.06 1.92
C ASP A 81 8.99 9.99 2.11
N ALA A 82 9.53 8.80 2.36
CA ALA A 82 10.97 8.62 2.59
C ALA A 82 11.81 9.01 1.37
N TYR A 83 11.38 8.64 0.17
CA TYR A 83 12.13 8.97 -1.05
C TYR A 83 11.89 10.40 -1.54
N ALA A 84 10.72 10.99 -1.28
CA ALA A 84 10.45 12.40 -1.55
C ALA A 84 11.36 13.29 -0.69
N GLN A 85 11.43 13.04 0.62
CA GLN A 85 12.30 13.80 1.53
C GLN A 85 13.77 13.73 1.10
N LYS A 86 14.28 12.51 0.82
CA LYS A 86 15.66 12.31 0.36
C LYS A 86 15.94 13.01 -0.98
N SER A 87 14.94 13.21 -1.83
CA SER A 87 15.07 13.94 -3.09
C SER A 87 15.24 15.45 -2.85
N GLU A 88 14.41 16.03 -1.98
CA GLU A 88 14.48 17.46 -1.66
C GLU A 88 15.76 17.84 -0.92
N GLU A 89 16.21 17.01 0.04
CA GLU A 89 17.50 17.22 0.72
C GLU A 89 18.67 17.24 -0.28
N ARG A 90 18.68 16.29 -1.22
CA ARG A 90 19.70 16.24 -2.28
C ARG A 90 19.64 17.48 -3.18
N LYS A 91 18.44 17.92 -3.59
CA LYS A 91 18.28 19.15 -4.38
C LYS A 91 18.81 20.37 -3.63
N TYR A 92 18.54 20.47 -2.33
CA TYR A 92 19.03 21.56 -1.51
C TYR A 92 20.56 21.54 -1.46
N VAL A 93 21.18 20.42 -1.05
CA VAL A 93 22.65 20.30 -0.99
C VAL A 93 23.32 20.69 -2.31
N LEU A 94 22.81 20.20 -3.45
CA LEU A 94 23.37 20.53 -4.76
C LEU A 94 23.26 22.02 -5.13
N ARG A 95 22.24 22.73 -4.67
CA ARG A 95 22.07 24.17 -4.92
C ARG A 95 23.03 25.05 -4.11
N TYR A 96 23.46 24.60 -2.93
CA TYR A 96 24.35 25.36 -2.04
C TYR A 96 25.82 24.93 -2.13
N GLN A 97 26.13 23.94 -2.96
CA GLN A 97 27.51 23.52 -3.30
C GLN A 97 28.03 24.18 -4.60
N LEU A 98 27.26 25.09 -5.19
CA LEU A 98 27.61 25.97 -6.31
C LEU A 98 27.65 27.43 -5.83
#